data_AF-I4EJE4-F1
#
_entry.id   AF-I4EJE4-F1
#
_cell.length_a   1.000
_cell.length_b   1.000
_cell.length_c   1.000
_cell.angle_alpha   90.00
_cell.angle_beta   90.00
_cell.angle_gamma   90.00
#
_symmetry.space_group_name_H-M   'P 1'
#
loop_
_entity.id
_entity.type
_entity.pdbx_description
1 polymer ?
#
loop_
_entity_poly.entity_id
_entity_poly.type
_entity_poly.pdbx_seq_one_letter_code
_entity_poly.pdbx_strand_id
1 'polypeptide(L)'
;MIWTLYLDGFERYEMGGQKDLDNYLKPLIDAIKGPDALLVDDALIQTLTVTWIDTTADPHFTLEITSLDPLAFLPKPIELWEMPDGLYYPFSAMNRTVKGLVPFTMEQRKLLARGMFGTTSVKAAFRSALRNKGTDPRATYYETMPFHPIGRGYPIAFAKRSELSMVSMVEWRQLYTTDELDEMDSHAAALRHDFERITSPANGADS
;
A
#
# COMPACT_ATOMS: atom_id res chain seq x y z
N MET A 1 6.77 7.16 -13.06
CA MET A 1 6.70 6.18 -14.18
C MET A 1 6.90 6.93 -15.48
N ILE A 2 7.80 6.43 -16.34
CA ILE A 2 8.13 7.07 -17.61
C ILE A 2 7.93 6.04 -18.73
N TRP A 3 7.09 6.40 -19.69
CA TRP A 3 6.89 5.67 -20.93
C TRP A 3 7.50 6.44 -22.10
N THR A 4 8.35 5.77 -22.87
CA THR A 4 8.86 6.31 -24.13
C THR A 4 8.37 5.41 -25.25
N LEU A 5 7.54 5.95 -26.14
CA LEU A 5 6.98 5.20 -27.26
C LEU A 5 7.70 5.63 -28.54
N TYR A 6 8.15 4.65 -29.29
CA TYR A 6 8.89 4.84 -30.54
C TYR A 6 7.96 4.46 -31.69
N LEU A 7 7.53 5.46 -32.45
CA LEU A 7 6.55 5.32 -33.53
C LEU A 7 7.00 6.14 -34.74
N ASP A 8 6.81 5.59 -35.94
CA ASP A 8 7.11 6.29 -37.18
C ASP A 8 6.20 7.51 -37.39
N GLY A 9 6.81 8.63 -37.74
CA GLY A 9 6.16 9.92 -37.94
C GLY A 9 5.15 9.91 -39.08
N PHE A 10 5.42 9.19 -40.17
CA PHE A 10 4.47 9.06 -41.28
C PHE A 10 3.23 8.29 -40.83
N GLU A 11 3.40 7.18 -40.10
CA GLU A 11 2.23 6.47 -39.57
C GLU A 11 1.43 7.30 -38.54
N ARG A 12 2.07 8.25 -37.85
CA ARG A 12 1.40 9.12 -36.89
C ARG A 12 0.64 10.26 -37.55
N TYR A 13 1.26 10.95 -38.49
CA TYR A 13 0.71 12.17 -39.07
C TYR A 13 -0.19 11.90 -40.29
N GLU A 14 0.12 10.87 -41.08
CA GLU A 14 -0.49 10.67 -42.40
C GLU A 14 -1.47 9.49 -42.44
N MET A 15 -1.24 8.44 -41.63
CA MET A 15 -2.08 7.23 -41.63
C MET A 15 -3.36 7.33 -40.77
N GLY A 16 -3.64 8.51 -40.20
CA GLY A 16 -5.01 8.97 -39.89
C GLY A 16 -5.86 8.20 -38.87
N GLY A 17 -5.30 7.25 -38.10
CA GLY A 17 -6.08 6.44 -37.16
C GLY A 17 -5.77 6.74 -35.71
N GLN A 18 -6.51 7.66 -35.06
CA GLN A 18 -6.61 7.83 -33.59
C GLN A 18 -5.33 7.50 -32.79
N LYS A 19 -4.16 7.91 -33.28
CA LYS A 19 -2.89 7.70 -32.59
C LYS A 19 -2.73 8.82 -31.60
N ASP A 20 -3.64 8.90 -30.64
CA ASP A 20 -3.55 9.79 -29.49
C ASP A 20 -2.72 9.10 -28.40
N LEU A 21 -1.98 9.89 -27.64
CA LEU A 21 -1.05 9.37 -26.64
C LEU A 21 -1.77 8.60 -25.52
N ASP A 22 -2.99 9.00 -25.17
CA ASP A 22 -3.85 8.31 -24.22
C ASP A 22 -4.37 6.96 -24.74
N ASN A 23 -4.64 6.84 -26.05
CA ASN A 23 -5.06 5.59 -26.69
C ASN A 23 -3.98 4.50 -26.62
N TYR A 24 -2.70 4.87 -26.63
CA TYR A 24 -1.60 3.94 -26.34
C TYR A 24 -1.41 3.69 -24.85
N LEU A 25 -1.52 4.75 -24.05
CA LEU A 25 -1.20 4.68 -22.64
C LEU A 25 -2.16 3.78 -21.85
N LYS A 26 -3.46 3.89 -22.10
CA LYS A 26 -4.48 3.11 -21.38
C LYS A 26 -4.23 1.59 -21.46
N PRO A 27 -4.11 0.97 -22.65
CA PRO A 27 -3.83 -0.46 -22.73
C PRO A 27 -2.46 -0.84 -22.17
N LEU A 28 -1.45 0.04 -22.26
CA LEU A 28 -0.13 -0.20 -21.67
C LEU A 28 -0.19 -0.26 -20.13
N ILE A 29 -0.91 0.66 -19.49
CA ILE A 29 -1.13 0.65 -18.03
C ILE A 29 -1.95 -0.58 -17.64
N ASP A 30 -3.01 -0.89 -18.39
CA ASP A 30 -3.86 -2.06 -18.14
C ASP A 30 -3.06 -3.38 -18.28
N ALA A 31 -2.08 -3.45 -19.19
CA ALA A 31 -1.23 -4.63 -19.38
C ALA A 31 -0.21 -4.84 -18.25
N ILE A 32 0.20 -3.77 -17.55
CA ILE A 32 1.19 -3.87 -16.46
C ILE A 32 0.55 -3.88 -15.07
N LYS A 33 -0.78 -3.88 -14.96
CA LYS A 33 -1.50 -3.99 -13.68
C LYS A 33 -2.20 -5.34 -13.53
N GLY A 34 -2.34 -5.80 -12.29
CA GLY A 34 -2.98 -7.07 -11.94
C GLY A 34 -2.10 -7.97 -11.08
N PRO A 35 -2.61 -9.16 -10.69
CA PRO A 35 -2.00 -10.00 -9.66
C PRO A 35 -0.61 -10.51 -10.08
N ASP A 36 -0.45 -10.84 -11.37
CA ASP A 36 0.81 -11.29 -11.95
C ASP A 36 1.60 -10.18 -12.68
N ALA A 37 1.10 -8.95 -12.69
CA ALA A 37 1.73 -7.83 -13.38
C ALA A 37 2.69 -7.00 -12.49
N LEU A 38 3.29 -5.94 -13.05
CA LEU A 38 4.29 -5.11 -12.34
C LEU A 38 3.67 -4.22 -11.27
N LEU A 39 2.40 -3.82 -11.45
CA LEU A 39 1.64 -2.99 -10.52
C LEU A 39 0.44 -3.76 -9.98
N VAL A 40 0.12 -3.53 -8.71
CA VAL A 40 -1.13 -4.04 -8.13
C VAL A 40 -2.34 -3.31 -8.70
N ASP A 41 -2.23 -2.00 -8.91
CA ASP A 41 -3.30 -1.13 -9.38
C ASP A 41 -2.69 0.17 -9.95
N ASP A 42 -3.40 0.84 -10.86
CA ASP A 42 -2.95 2.09 -11.49
C ASP A 42 -3.06 3.30 -10.56
N ALA A 43 -3.86 3.23 -9.49
CA ALA A 43 -3.95 4.25 -8.45
C ALA A 43 -2.65 4.41 -7.64
N LEU A 44 -1.68 3.52 -7.83
CA LEU A 44 -0.33 3.64 -7.25
C LEU A 44 0.58 4.58 -8.05
N ILE A 45 0.21 4.94 -9.28
CA ILE A 45 1.01 5.82 -10.14
C ILE A 45 0.85 7.27 -9.64
N GLN A 46 1.88 7.79 -8.98
CA GLN A 46 1.90 9.17 -8.49
C GLN A 46 2.32 10.18 -9.56
N THR A 47 3.14 9.75 -10.52
CA THR A 47 3.63 10.60 -11.61
C THR A 47 3.78 9.76 -12.85
N LEU A 48 3.25 10.27 -13.95
CA LEU A 48 3.25 9.64 -15.25
C LEU A 48 3.81 10.61 -16.28
N THR A 49 4.94 10.23 -16.87
CA THR A 49 5.53 10.94 -18.01
C THR A 49 5.41 10.03 -19.22
N VAL A 50 4.91 10.56 -20.32
CA VAL A 50 4.84 9.84 -21.59
C VAL A 50 5.45 10.71 -22.66
N THR A 51 6.30 10.11 -23.49
CA THR A 51 6.99 10.80 -24.56
C THR A 51 6.94 9.96 -25.82
N TRP A 52 6.80 10.63 -26.96
CA TRP A 52 6.95 10.02 -28.27
C TRP A 52 8.28 10.40 -28.89
N ILE A 53 8.94 9.40 -29.45
CA ILE A 53 10.16 9.56 -30.22
C ILE A 53 9.89 9.02 -31.62
N ASP A 54 10.14 9.85 -32.62
CA ASP A 54 10.05 9.43 -34.01
C ASP A 54 11.15 8.40 -34.30
N THR A 55 10.80 7.33 -35.01
CA THR A 55 11.73 6.26 -35.36
C THR A 55 11.41 5.69 -36.74
N THR A 56 12.45 5.30 -37.47
CA THR A 56 12.29 4.55 -38.73
C THR A 56 12.34 3.03 -38.52
N ALA A 57 12.49 2.58 -37.27
CA ALA A 57 12.48 1.17 -36.89
C ALA A 57 11.05 0.69 -36.56
N ASP A 58 10.88 -0.62 -36.38
CA ASP A 58 9.60 -1.19 -35.96
C ASP A 58 9.10 -0.55 -34.63
N PRO A 59 7.78 -0.35 -34.48
CA PRO A 59 7.19 0.23 -33.29
C PRO A 59 7.56 -0.52 -32.00
N HIS A 60 8.03 0.23 -31.00
CA HIS A 60 8.40 -0.33 -29.69
C HIS A 60 8.25 0.70 -28.57
N PHE A 61 8.42 0.27 -27.32
CA PHE A 61 8.40 1.16 -26.18
C PHE A 61 9.45 0.78 -25.14
N THR A 62 9.80 1.75 -24.29
CA THR A 62 10.53 1.51 -23.05
C THR A 62 9.70 1.99 -21.86
N LEU A 63 9.74 1.21 -20.78
CA LEU A 63 9.09 1.54 -19.52
C LEU A 63 10.15 1.64 -18.42
N GLU A 64 10.16 2.78 -17.73
CA GLU A 64 10.93 2.99 -16.52
C GLU A 64 9.99 3.19 -15.32
N ILE A 65 10.14 2.31 -14.32
CA ILE A 65 9.42 2.39 -13.05
C ILE A 65 10.41 2.75 -11.95
N THR A 66 10.28 3.96 -11.43
CA THR A 66 11.02 4.46 -10.28
C THR A 66 10.09 4.66 -9.10
N SER A 67 10.56 4.28 -7.92
CA SER A 67 9.91 4.56 -6.64
C SER A 67 10.91 5.28 -5.74
N LEU A 68 10.43 6.32 -5.04
CA LEU A 68 11.19 6.96 -3.96
C LEU A 68 11.13 6.17 -2.65
N ASP A 69 10.22 5.20 -2.56
CA ASP A 69 10.09 4.28 -1.43
C ASP A 69 10.76 2.94 -1.77
N PRO A 70 11.84 2.55 -1.07
CA PRO A 70 12.49 1.25 -1.21
C PRO A 70 11.58 0.06 -0.91
N LEU A 71 10.51 0.25 -0.14
CA LEU A 71 9.53 -0.76 0.21
C LEU A 71 8.39 -0.88 -0.82
N ALA A 72 8.34 -0.02 -1.84
CA ALA A 72 7.33 -0.10 -2.89
C ALA A 72 7.43 -1.36 -3.75
N PHE A 73 8.59 -2.03 -3.76
CA PHE A 73 8.79 -3.27 -4.48
C PHE A 73 8.69 -4.47 -3.55
N LEU A 74 7.51 -5.09 -3.51
CA LEU A 74 7.33 -6.35 -2.79
C LEU A 74 7.58 -7.54 -3.74
N PRO A 75 8.42 -8.51 -3.34
CA PRO A 75 8.59 -9.72 -4.13
C PRO A 75 7.30 -10.55 -4.13
N LYS A 76 7.04 -11.24 -5.23
CA LYS A 76 5.89 -12.14 -5.35
C LYS A 76 6.18 -13.52 -4.74
N PRO A 77 5.16 -14.27 -4.28
CA PRO A 77 3.73 -13.90 -4.28
C PRO A 77 3.36 -12.91 -3.16
N ILE A 78 2.32 -12.10 -3.41
CA ILE A 78 1.81 -11.07 -2.50
C ILE A 78 0.38 -11.42 -2.09
N GLU A 79 0.08 -11.29 -0.81
CA GLU A 79 -1.26 -11.42 -0.24
C GLU A 79 -1.67 -10.12 0.45
N LEU A 80 -2.97 -9.86 0.54
CA LEU A 80 -3.55 -8.70 1.20
C LEU A 80 -4.16 -9.11 2.53
N TRP A 81 -3.54 -8.72 3.63
CA TRP A 81 -3.96 -9.11 4.98
C TRP A 81 -4.76 -7.98 5.64
N GLU A 82 -5.96 -8.30 6.11
CA GLU A 82 -6.83 -7.36 6.82
C GLU A 82 -6.29 -7.05 8.22
N MET A 83 -6.22 -5.77 8.55
CA MET A 83 -5.74 -5.27 9.85
C MET A 83 -6.87 -4.60 10.65
N PRO A 84 -6.68 -4.38 11.97
CA PRO A 84 -7.67 -3.76 12.87
C PRO A 84 -8.29 -2.43 12.44
N ASP A 85 -7.63 -1.67 11.56
CA ASP A 85 -8.16 -0.42 11.02
C ASP A 85 -9.10 -0.62 9.81
N GLY A 86 -9.42 -1.88 9.47
CA GLY A 86 -10.30 -2.26 8.37
C GLY A 86 -9.64 -2.15 6.98
N LEU A 87 -8.33 -1.94 6.94
CA LEU A 87 -7.55 -1.86 5.71
C LEU A 87 -6.79 -3.16 5.45
N TYR A 88 -6.55 -3.43 4.17
CA TYR A 88 -5.82 -4.58 3.67
C TYR A 88 -4.39 -4.16 3.32
N TYR A 89 -3.40 -4.76 3.96
CA TYR A 89 -1.98 -4.44 3.77
C TYR A 89 -1.27 -5.54 2.99
N PRO A 90 -0.35 -5.19 2.07
CA PRO A 90 0.35 -6.18 1.26
C PRO A 90 1.47 -6.87 2.06
N PHE A 91 1.45 -8.19 2.06
CA PHE A 91 2.47 -9.07 2.64
C PHE A 91 3.07 -9.93 1.54
N SER A 92 4.39 -9.89 1.40
CA SER A 92 5.10 -10.84 0.55
C SER A 92 5.31 -12.17 1.28
N ALA A 93 5.18 -13.28 0.57
CA ALA A 93 5.67 -14.57 1.04
C ALA A 93 7.21 -14.70 0.97
N MET A 94 7.89 -13.74 0.34
CA MET A 94 9.33 -13.75 0.10
C MET A 94 10.04 -12.64 0.87
N ASN A 95 11.16 -12.99 1.47
CA ASN A 95 12.10 -12.09 2.11
C ASN A 95 13.28 -11.77 1.16
N ARG A 96 13.74 -10.52 1.16
CA ARG A 96 14.96 -10.11 0.45
C ARG A 96 16.16 -10.29 1.35
N THR A 97 17.14 -11.07 0.90
CA THR A 97 18.42 -11.24 1.58
C THR A 97 19.57 -10.87 0.65
N VAL A 98 20.77 -10.72 1.20
CA VAL A 98 22.00 -10.52 0.41
C VAL A 98 22.23 -11.66 -0.61
N LYS A 99 21.73 -12.87 -0.31
CA LYS A 99 21.85 -14.05 -1.18
C LYS A 99 20.70 -14.19 -2.19
N GLY A 100 19.78 -13.23 -2.22
CA GLY A 100 18.58 -13.25 -3.06
C GLY A 100 17.29 -13.44 -2.27
N LEU A 101 16.22 -13.82 -2.98
CA LEU A 101 14.89 -14.03 -2.41
C LEU A 101 14.80 -15.40 -1.72
N VAL A 102 14.31 -15.42 -0.48
CA VAL A 102 14.05 -16.64 0.29
C VAL A 102 12.63 -16.58 0.86
N PRO A 103 11.89 -17.70 0.97
CA PRO A 103 10.56 -17.68 1.56
C PRO A 103 10.61 -17.28 3.04
N PHE A 104 9.62 -16.52 3.50
CA PHE A 104 9.42 -16.30 4.93
C PHE A 104 8.98 -17.61 5.61
N THR A 105 9.54 -17.87 6.78
CA THR A 105 9.02 -18.90 7.69
C THR A 105 7.69 -18.45 8.31
N MET A 106 6.86 -19.39 8.76
CA MET A 106 5.58 -19.05 9.40
C MET A 106 5.77 -18.14 10.63
N GLU A 107 6.77 -18.41 11.46
CA GLU A 107 7.10 -17.57 12.63
C GLU A 107 7.46 -16.14 12.24
N GLN A 108 8.22 -15.95 11.16
CA GLN A 108 8.50 -14.59 10.66
C GLN A 108 7.23 -13.90 10.16
N ARG A 109 6.35 -14.63 9.47
CA ARG A 109 5.06 -14.07 9.01
C ARG A 109 4.18 -13.66 10.19
N LYS A 110 4.09 -14.50 11.23
CA LYS A 110 3.41 -14.16 12.49
C LYS A 110 4.02 -12.90 13.11
N LEU A 111 5.34 -12.83 13.25
CA LEU A 111 5.98 -11.67 13.86
C LEU A 111 5.67 -10.36 13.09
N LEU A 112 5.72 -10.39 11.76
CA LEU A 112 5.37 -9.23 10.91
C LEU A 112 3.90 -8.83 11.08
N ALA A 113 2.98 -9.81 11.07
CA ALA A 113 1.55 -9.55 11.27
C ALA A 113 1.25 -8.99 12.67
N ARG A 114 1.92 -9.49 13.72
CA ARG A 114 1.83 -8.95 15.09
C ARG A 114 2.31 -7.50 15.18
N GLY A 115 3.42 -7.16 14.51
CA GLY A 115 3.90 -5.77 14.44
C GLY A 115 2.93 -4.82 13.73
N MET A 116 2.35 -5.28 12.61
CA MET A 116 1.31 -4.52 11.88
C MET A 116 0.03 -4.37 12.69
N PHE A 117 -0.39 -5.42 13.41
CA PHE A 117 -1.55 -5.39 14.28
C PHE A 117 -1.41 -4.31 15.37
N GLY A 118 -0.27 -4.22 16.04
CA GLY A 118 -0.05 -3.22 17.10
C GLY A 118 -0.17 -1.78 16.59
N THR A 119 0.50 -1.47 15.48
CA THR A 119 0.50 -0.12 14.88
C THR A 119 -0.87 0.29 14.32
N THR A 120 -1.58 -0.63 13.66
CA THR A 120 -2.90 -0.36 13.10
C THR A 120 -4.01 -0.32 14.16
N SER A 121 -3.85 -1.05 15.26
CA SER A 121 -4.82 -1.10 16.36
C SER A 121 -5.02 0.24 17.06
N VAL A 122 -3.95 1.03 17.21
CA VAL A 122 -3.98 2.29 17.99
C VAL A 122 -4.27 3.52 17.14
N LYS A 123 -4.22 3.38 15.81
CA LYS A 123 -4.38 4.47 14.84
C LYS A 123 -5.65 5.29 15.02
N ALA A 124 -6.78 4.63 15.25
CA ALA A 124 -8.06 5.30 15.45
C ALA A 124 -8.08 6.14 16.73
N ALA A 125 -7.59 5.57 17.84
CA ALA A 125 -7.46 6.27 19.12
C ALA A 125 -6.53 7.47 19.00
N PHE A 126 -5.37 7.31 18.34
CA PHE A 126 -4.42 8.41 18.14
C PHE A 126 -4.98 9.56 17.27
N ARG A 127 -5.73 9.25 16.22
CA ARG A 127 -6.40 10.30 15.42
C ARG A 127 -7.51 11.00 16.20
N SER A 128 -8.30 10.24 16.97
CA SER A 128 -9.32 10.79 17.87
C SER A 128 -8.69 11.74 18.88
N ALA A 129 -7.53 11.35 19.43
CA ALA A 129 -6.77 12.15 20.38
C ALA A 129 -6.40 13.54 19.86
N LEU A 130 -5.85 13.61 18.65
CA LEU A 130 -5.46 14.87 18.02
C LEU A 130 -6.67 15.75 17.70
N ARG A 131 -7.76 15.15 17.22
CA ARG A 131 -9.01 15.86 16.92
C ARG A 131 -9.64 16.46 18.18
N ASN A 132 -9.64 15.71 19.29
CA ASN A 132 -10.15 16.21 20.57
C ASN A 132 -9.33 17.38 21.11
N LYS A 133 -8.04 17.48 20.73
CA LYS A 133 -7.18 18.63 21.03
C LYS A 133 -7.32 19.80 20.04
N GLY A 134 -8.31 19.75 19.14
CA GLY A 134 -8.63 20.84 18.21
C GLY A 134 -7.91 20.75 16.86
N THR A 135 -7.20 19.67 16.56
CA THR A 135 -6.57 19.47 15.24
C THR A 135 -7.65 19.20 14.20
N ASP A 136 -7.64 19.94 13.09
CA ASP A 136 -8.58 19.71 12.00
C ASP A 136 -8.44 18.28 11.43
N PRO A 137 -9.52 17.66 10.92
CA PRO A 137 -9.48 16.33 10.34
C PRO A 137 -8.41 16.13 9.25
N ARG A 138 -8.13 17.15 8.43
CA ARG A 138 -7.14 17.07 7.35
C ARG A 138 -5.71 17.17 7.87
N ALA A 139 -5.43 18.09 8.78
CA ALA A 139 -4.15 18.18 9.48
C ALA A 139 -3.86 16.90 10.27
N THR A 140 -4.85 16.38 11.00
CA THR A 140 -4.75 15.09 11.71
C THR A 140 -4.35 13.95 10.76
N TYR A 141 -4.88 13.92 9.54
CA TYR A 141 -4.48 12.90 8.57
C TYR A 141 -2.98 12.99 8.26
N TYR A 142 -2.48 14.16 7.88
CA TYR A 142 -1.06 14.34 7.52
C TYR A 142 -0.12 14.17 8.72
N GLU A 143 -0.47 14.71 9.88
CA GLU A 143 0.36 14.61 11.09
C GLU A 143 0.47 13.19 11.62
N THR A 144 -0.56 12.36 11.39
CA THR A 144 -0.51 10.96 11.80
C THR A 144 0.26 10.08 10.81
N MET A 145 0.46 10.51 9.55
CA MET A 145 1.14 9.70 8.51
C MET A 145 2.48 9.09 8.95
N PRO A 146 3.39 9.80 9.64
CA PRO A 146 4.67 9.23 10.09
C PRO A 146 4.53 8.06 11.09
N PHE A 147 3.40 7.96 11.78
CA PHE A 147 3.10 6.89 12.74
C PHE A 147 2.35 5.71 12.13
N HIS A 148 2.06 5.77 10.83
CA HIS A 148 1.47 4.65 10.12
C HIS A 148 2.54 3.60 9.83
N PRO A 149 2.13 2.34 9.61
CA PRO A 149 2.99 1.41 8.92
C PRO A 149 3.55 2.08 7.65
N ILE A 150 4.84 1.87 7.37
CA ILE A 150 5.46 2.38 6.13
C ILE A 150 4.70 1.81 4.91
N GLY A 151 4.14 0.60 5.04
CA GLY A 151 3.25 0.02 4.05
C GLY A 151 1.88 0.71 3.98
N ARG A 152 1.43 1.05 2.77
CA ARG A 152 0.10 1.62 2.53
C ARG A 152 -0.98 0.53 2.61
N GLY A 153 -1.97 0.75 3.48
CA GLY A 153 -3.18 -0.09 3.56
C GLY A 153 -4.25 0.35 2.56
N TYR A 154 -4.99 -0.61 2.03
CA TYR A 154 -6.01 -0.41 1.00
C TYR A 154 -7.43 -0.70 1.50
N PRO A 155 -8.45 0.09 1.11
CA PRO A 155 -9.84 -0.24 1.39
C PRO A 155 -10.26 -1.56 0.73
N ILE A 156 -11.24 -2.25 1.30
CA ILE A 156 -11.73 -3.54 0.77
C ILE A 156 -12.16 -3.47 -0.71
N ALA A 157 -12.73 -2.34 -1.15
CA ALA A 157 -13.12 -2.15 -2.54
C ALA A 157 -11.92 -2.14 -3.50
N PHE A 158 -10.78 -1.63 -3.05
CA PHE A 158 -9.52 -1.70 -3.80
C PHE A 158 -8.96 -3.13 -3.77
N ALA A 159 -8.91 -3.74 -2.58
CA ALA A 159 -8.39 -5.11 -2.42
C ALA A 159 -9.10 -6.11 -3.34
N LYS A 160 -10.43 -6.03 -3.43
CA LYS A 160 -11.23 -6.87 -4.34
C LYS A 160 -10.92 -6.65 -5.82
N ARG A 161 -10.60 -5.43 -6.24
CA ARG A 161 -10.24 -5.12 -7.64
C ARG A 161 -8.83 -5.54 -8.01
N SER A 162 -7.95 -5.68 -7.02
CA SER A 162 -6.54 -6.04 -7.26
C SER A 162 -6.35 -7.50 -7.68
N GLU A 163 -7.38 -8.34 -7.51
CA GLU A 163 -7.34 -9.78 -7.76
C GLU A 163 -6.26 -10.55 -6.97
N LEU A 164 -5.60 -9.91 -6.01
CA LEU A 164 -4.68 -10.56 -5.09
C LEU A 164 -5.43 -11.41 -4.07
N SER A 165 -4.77 -12.47 -3.59
CA SER A 165 -5.29 -13.27 -2.48
C SER A 165 -5.47 -12.39 -1.25
N MET A 166 -6.66 -12.45 -0.65
CA MET A 166 -7.03 -11.70 0.55
C MET A 166 -7.10 -12.65 1.75
N VAL A 167 -6.55 -12.23 2.88
CA VAL A 167 -6.58 -12.95 4.16
C VAL A 167 -7.25 -12.06 5.18
N SER A 168 -8.45 -12.44 5.61
CA SER A 168 -9.20 -11.72 6.63
C SER A 168 -8.51 -11.78 7.99
N MET A 169 -8.90 -10.85 8.87
CA MET A 169 -8.35 -10.79 10.22
C MET A 169 -8.66 -12.05 11.02
N VAL A 170 -9.84 -12.63 10.79
CA VAL A 170 -10.26 -13.88 11.41
C VAL A 170 -9.35 -15.03 10.97
N GLU A 171 -9.01 -15.12 9.69
CA GLU A 171 -8.19 -16.21 9.14
C GLU A 171 -6.75 -16.14 9.65
N TRP A 172 -6.07 -15.00 9.53
CA TRP A 172 -4.67 -14.97 9.96
C TRP A 172 -4.50 -15.09 11.47
N ARG A 173 -5.50 -14.70 12.27
CA ARG A 173 -5.47 -14.90 13.73
C ARG A 173 -5.53 -16.37 14.14
N GLN A 174 -6.01 -17.27 13.27
CA GLN A 174 -5.96 -18.72 13.52
C GLN A 174 -4.53 -19.28 13.51
N LEU A 175 -3.55 -18.50 13.04
CA LEU A 175 -2.13 -18.86 13.07
C LEU A 175 -1.51 -18.73 14.48
N TYR A 176 -2.25 -18.15 15.43
CA TYR A 176 -1.78 -17.87 16.78
C TYR A 176 -2.53 -18.74 17.78
N THR A 177 -1.83 -19.05 18.86
CA THR A 177 -2.42 -19.66 20.06
C THR A 177 -3.29 -18.64 20.80
N THR A 178 -4.19 -19.13 21.66
CA THR A 178 -5.04 -18.28 22.50
C THR A 178 -4.21 -17.32 23.36
N ASP A 179 -3.15 -17.81 24.00
CA ASP A 179 -2.28 -16.99 24.85
C ASP A 179 -1.58 -15.87 24.07
N GLU A 180 -1.11 -16.14 22.85
CA GLU A 180 -0.51 -15.12 21.98
C GLU A 180 -1.51 -14.04 21.58
N LEU A 181 -2.76 -14.43 21.27
CA LEU A 181 -3.82 -13.48 20.92
C LEU A 181 -4.22 -12.61 22.12
N ASP A 182 -4.35 -13.21 23.30
CA ASP A 182 -4.67 -12.48 24.54
C ASP A 182 -3.58 -11.47 24.89
N GLU A 183 -2.30 -11.84 24.71
CA GLU A 183 -1.17 -10.93 24.89
C GLU A 183 -1.22 -9.76 23.89
N MET A 184 -1.47 -10.06 22.62
CA MET A 184 -1.58 -9.05 21.56
C MET A 184 -2.72 -8.06 21.82
N ASP A 185 -3.91 -8.56 22.14
CA ASP A 185 -5.09 -7.74 22.37
C ASP A 185 -4.94 -6.92 23.66
N SER A 186 -4.35 -7.49 24.72
CA SER A 186 -4.05 -6.77 25.96
C SER A 186 -3.07 -5.62 25.74
N HIS A 187 -2.00 -5.86 24.97
CA HIS A 187 -1.03 -4.82 24.63
C HIS A 187 -1.66 -3.68 23.80
N ALA A 188 -2.47 -4.04 22.80
CA ALA A 188 -3.19 -3.05 21.99
C ALA A 188 -4.20 -2.25 22.82
N ALA A 189 -4.92 -2.90 23.75
CA ALA A 189 -5.84 -2.23 24.67
C ALA A 189 -5.13 -1.26 25.62
N ALA A 190 -3.99 -1.65 26.18
CA ALA A 190 -3.18 -0.79 27.05
C ALA A 190 -2.71 0.47 26.31
N LEU A 191 -2.18 0.32 25.09
CA LEU A 191 -1.75 1.47 24.28
C LEU A 191 -2.92 2.38 23.90
N ARG A 192 -4.08 1.82 23.53
CA ARG A 192 -5.29 2.61 23.25
C ARG A 192 -5.71 3.42 24.48
N HIS A 193 -5.78 2.78 25.64
CA HIS A 193 -6.12 3.42 26.90
C HIS A 193 -5.15 4.55 27.25
N ASP A 194 -3.86 4.38 27.02
CA ASP A 194 -2.87 5.44 27.24
C ASP A 194 -3.10 6.66 26.35
N PHE A 195 -3.39 6.45 25.06
CA PHE A 195 -3.74 7.55 24.15
C PHE A 195 -5.04 8.24 24.57
N GLU A 196 -6.06 7.49 24.97
CA GLU A 196 -7.35 8.04 25.43
C GLU A 196 -7.20 8.82 26.75
N ARG A 197 -6.38 8.34 27.69
CA ARG A 197 -6.09 9.03 28.95
C ARG A 197 -5.43 10.39 28.73
N ILE A 198 -4.52 10.50 27.77
CA ILE A 198 -3.87 11.78 27.39
C ILE A 198 -4.88 12.79 26.79
N THR A 199 -6.09 12.34 26.45
CA THR A 199 -7.13 13.12 25.76
C THR A 199 -8.35 13.42 26.58
N SER A 200 -8.52 12.74 27.72
CA SER A 200 -9.52 13.13 28.71
C SER A 200 -9.12 14.52 29.22
N PRO A 201 -10.00 15.53 29.18
CA PRO A 201 -9.71 16.81 29.78
C PRO A 201 -9.27 16.56 31.22
N ALA A 202 -8.16 17.18 31.64
CA ALA A 202 -7.77 17.16 33.03
C ALA A 202 -8.98 17.64 33.84
N ASN A 203 -9.60 16.74 34.60
CA ASN A 203 -10.62 17.14 35.56
C ASN A 203 -9.98 18.21 36.44
N GLY A 204 -10.56 19.41 36.41
CA GLY A 204 -10.17 20.65 37.06
C GLY A 204 -8.99 20.57 38.03
N ALA A 205 -7.87 21.13 37.59
CA ALA A 205 -6.86 21.70 38.47
C ALA A 205 -6.40 22.99 37.82
N ASP A 206 -7.23 24.03 37.93
CA ASP A 206 -6.85 25.45 38.01
C ASP A 206 -8.12 26.31 37.92
N SER A 207 -8.78 26.47 39.07
CA SER A 207 -9.54 27.66 39.47
C SER A 207 -9.89 27.57 40.94
#